data_AF-A0A534KZH8-F1
#
_entry.id   AF-A0A534KZH8-F1
#
_cell.length_a   1.000
_cell.length_b   1.000
_cell.length_c   1.000
_cell.angle_alpha   90.00
_cell.angle_beta   90.00
_cell.angle_gamma   90.00
#
_symmetry.space_group_name_H-M   'P 1'
#
loop_
_entity.id
_entity.type
_entity.pdbx_description
1 polymer ?
#
loop_
_entity_poly.entity_id
_entity_poly.type
_entity_poly.pdbx_seq_one_letter_code
_entity_poly.pdbx_strand_id
1 'polypeptide(L)'
;MSKPHTALIVALGIAAALLATSAISTPAAAADRSITLFGSRAGGWGLTNTSLSTPGPPLTVYVGDNVTLNLTSLDGFSHRWFIDYNGNNVSGGSEPTSPNFGTALLWNFTVSNVTGTYHYRSDRTAGPGDDLTTMWGNITISASPPSNPLLPGGGNTVLIVAGVLIIVAVIAFAAFFWRRMGKRETPPPPPPS
;
A
#
# COMPACT_ATOMS: atom_id res chain seq x y z
N MET A 1 37.10 -37.10 13.73
CA MET A 1 37.30 -35.67 14.09
C MET A 1 36.82 -34.81 12.92
N SER A 2 35.51 -34.59 12.80
CA SER A 2 34.87 -33.82 11.72
C SER A 2 34.56 -32.41 12.19
N LYS A 3 34.95 -31.42 11.38
CA LYS A 3 35.16 -30.01 11.72
C LYS A 3 33.85 -29.26 12.07
N PRO A 4 33.81 -28.48 13.17
CA PRO A 4 32.65 -27.67 13.57
C PRO A 4 32.33 -26.49 12.63
N HIS A 5 33.20 -26.20 11.67
CA HIS A 5 33.05 -25.08 10.74
C HIS A 5 31.94 -25.31 9.69
N THR A 6 31.66 -26.56 9.32
CA THR A 6 30.66 -26.87 8.29
C THR A 6 29.23 -26.66 8.79
N ALA A 7 28.97 -26.91 10.08
CA ALA A 7 27.66 -26.69 10.70
C ALA A 7 27.33 -25.19 10.83
N LEU A 8 28.33 -24.35 11.10
CA LEU A 8 28.17 -22.89 11.20
C LEU A 8 27.85 -22.27 9.83
N ILE A 9 28.51 -22.73 8.77
CA ILE A 9 28.31 -22.23 7.40
C ILE A 9 26.93 -22.62 6.86
N VAL A 10 26.45 -23.84 7.14
CA VAL A 10 25.09 -24.28 6.76
C VAL A 10 24.03 -23.50 7.54
N ALA A 11 24.24 -23.23 8.82
CA ALA A 11 23.31 -22.45 9.64
C ALA A 11 23.19 -20.98 9.19
N LEU A 12 24.31 -20.33 8.80
CA LEU A 12 24.28 -18.98 8.23
C LEU A 12 23.63 -18.95 6.84
N GLY A 13 23.83 -19.98 6.02
CA GLY A 13 23.19 -20.09 4.70
C GLY A 13 21.67 -20.22 4.79
N ILE A 14 21.16 -20.98 5.75
CA ILE A 14 19.72 -21.11 6.01
C ILE A 14 19.14 -19.80 6.59
N ALA A 15 19.87 -19.13 7.49
CA ALA A 15 19.44 -17.83 8.03
C ALA A 15 19.37 -16.74 6.95
N ALA A 16 20.34 -16.70 6.02
CA ALA A 16 20.32 -15.78 4.88
C ALA A 16 19.20 -16.11 3.87
N ALA A 17 18.90 -17.40 3.65
CA ALA A 17 17.81 -17.83 2.78
C ALA A 17 16.41 -17.51 3.37
N LEU A 18 16.23 -17.57 4.70
CA LEU A 18 14.98 -17.13 5.35
C LEU A 18 14.81 -15.59 5.36
N LEU A 19 15.89 -14.83 5.29
CA LEU A 19 15.85 -13.36 5.18
C LEU A 19 15.55 -12.87 3.75
N ALA A 20 15.76 -13.71 2.73
CA ALA A 20 15.49 -13.37 1.33
C ALA A 20 14.00 -13.49 0.94
N THR A 21 13.19 -14.23 1.70
CA THR A 21 11.75 -14.42 1.41
C THR A 21 10.85 -13.29 1.90
N SER A 22 11.37 -12.34 2.67
CA SER A 22 10.58 -11.27 3.32
C SER A 22 10.29 -10.04 2.45
N ALA A 23 10.71 -10.01 1.18
CA ALA A 23 10.45 -8.90 0.28
C ALA A 23 9.19 -9.07 -0.60
N ILE A 24 8.38 -10.11 -0.37
CA ILE A 24 7.07 -10.21 -1.03
C ILE A 24 6.07 -9.38 -0.22
N SER A 25 6.09 -8.07 -0.43
CA SER A 25 4.96 -7.22 -0.13
C SER A 25 3.78 -7.75 -0.93
N THR A 26 2.86 -8.47 -0.29
CA THR A 26 1.55 -8.76 -0.89
C THR A 26 0.93 -7.41 -1.25
N PRO A 27 0.57 -7.15 -2.52
CA PRO A 27 -0.17 -5.95 -2.85
C PRO A 27 -1.40 -5.91 -1.94
N ALA A 28 -1.70 -4.73 -1.40
CA ALA A 28 -2.92 -4.56 -0.63
C ALA A 28 -4.08 -5.04 -1.49
N ALA A 29 -4.93 -5.90 -0.92
CA ALA A 29 -6.12 -6.37 -1.61
C ALA A 29 -6.93 -5.14 -2.07
N ALA A 30 -7.36 -5.16 -3.33
CA ALA A 30 -8.29 -4.19 -3.90
C ALA A 30 -9.45 -3.93 -2.91
N ALA A 31 -9.61 -2.68 -2.46
CA ALA A 31 -10.70 -2.31 -1.57
C ALA A 31 -11.81 -1.57 -2.34
N ASP A 32 -13.05 -1.74 -1.90
CA ASP A 32 -14.15 -0.88 -2.34
C ASP A 32 -14.05 0.48 -1.66
N ARG A 33 -14.09 1.56 -2.44
CA ARG A 33 -13.96 2.95 -1.97
C ARG A 33 -15.12 3.78 -2.48
N SER A 34 -15.78 4.54 -1.62
CA SER A 34 -16.81 5.50 -2.02
C SER A 34 -16.32 6.92 -1.85
N ILE A 35 -16.41 7.74 -2.89
CA ILE A 35 -16.00 9.15 -2.90
C ILE A 35 -17.18 9.97 -3.43
N THR A 36 -17.59 11.01 -2.70
CA THR A 36 -18.62 11.96 -3.16
C THR A 36 -17.95 13.24 -3.66
N LEU A 37 -18.35 13.72 -4.83
CA LEU A 37 -17.88 14.98 -5.40
C LEU A 37 -19.05 15.81 -5.93
N PHE A 38 -19.04 17.09 -5.58
CA PHE A 38 -19.91 18.12 -6.11
C PHE A 38 -19.12 19.00 -7.07
N GLY A 39 -19.67 19.25 -8.25
CA GLY A 39 -19.03 20.02 -9.31
C GLY A 39 -19.81 21.25 -9.71
N SER A 40 -19.11 22.35 -9.96
CA SER A 40 -19.62 23.51 -10.68
C SER A 40 -18.49 24.17 -11.45
N ARG A 41 -18.78 24.67 -12.66
CA ARG A 41 -17.83 25.41 -13.47
C ARG A 41 -17.28 26.64 -12.78
N ALA A 42 -18.08 27.33 -11.97
CA ALA A 42 -17.64 28.54 -11.28
C ALA A 42 -16.88 28.25 -9.97
N GLY A 43 -17.13 27.10 -9.35
CA GLY A 43 -16.58 26.74 -8.03
C GLY A 43 -15.47 25.69 -8.06
N GLY A 44 -15.40 24.87 -9.11
CA GLY A 44 -14.51 23.71 -9.20
C GLY A 44 -15.16 22.44 -8.63
N TRP A 45 -14.40 21.68 -7.85
CA TRP A 45 -14.87 20.44 -7.20
C TRP A 45 -14.88 20.58 -5.68
N GLY A 46 -15.78 19.89 -4.99
CA GLY A 46 -15.88 19.85 -3.53
C GLY A 46 -16.37 18.51 -2.99
N LEU A 47 -16.06 18.20 -1.73
CA LEU A 47 -16.59 17.01 -1.03
C LEU A 47 -18.02 17.23 -0.49
N THR A 48 -18.42 18.50 -0.34
CA THR A 48 -19.79 18.91 -0.02
C THR A 48 -20.30 19.92 -1.04
N ASN A 49 -21.61 20.17 -1.02
CA ASN A 49 -22.23 21.15 -1.91
C ASN A 49 -21.86 22.62 -1.62
N THR A 50 -21.11 22.87 -0.54
CA THR A 50 -20.64 24.22 -0.14
C THR A 50 -19.12 24.32 -0.04
N SER A 51 -18.37 23.26 -0.37
CA SER A 51 -16.91 23.21 -0.24
C SER A 51 -16.19 23.23 -1.58
N LEU A 52 -16.77 23.85 -2.61
CA LEU A 52 -16.18 23.87 -3.94
C LEU A 52 -14.90 24.73 -3.95
N SER A 53 -13.84 24.20 -4.54
CA SER A 53 -12.59 24.92 -4.71
C SER A 53 -11.90 24.58 -6.03
N THR A 54 -10.99 25.45 -6.42
CA THR A 54 -10.05 25.26 -7.54
C THR A 54 -8.62 25.51 -7.04
N PRO A 55 -7.75 24.47 -6.95
CA PRO A 55 -8.05 23.07 -7.21
C PRO A 55 -9.08 22.49 -6.24
N GLY A 56 -9.74 21.43 -6.67
CA GLY A 56 -10.65 20.63 -5.86
C GLY A 56 -9.92 19.85 -4.75
N PRO A 57 -10.67 19.12 -3.90
CA PRO A 57 -10.11 18.35 -2.80
C PRO A 57 -9.08 17.31 -3.29
N PRO A 58 -7.96 17.11 -2.58
CA PRO A 58 -7.02 16.04 -2.92
C PRO A 58 -7.66 14.68 -2.67
N LEU A 59 -7.50 13.76 -3.62
CA LEU A 59 -7.97 12.39 -3.52
C LEU A 59 -6.77 11.45 -3.33
N THR A 60 -6.96 10.36 -2.58
CA THR A 60 -5.96 9.30 -2.44
C THR A 60 -6.64 7.96 -2.60
N VAL A 61 -6.12 7.17 -3.54
CA VAL A 61 -6.60 5.82 -3.84
C VAL A 61 -5.41 4.88 -4.03
N TYR A 62 -5.67 3.59 -4.06
CA TYR A 62 -4.63 2.58 -4.21
C TYR A 62 -4.82 1.76 -5.48
N VAL A 63 -3.71 1.27 -6.03
CA VAL A 63 -3.73 0.39 -7.21
C VAL A 63 -4.70 -0.77 -6.98
N GLY A 64 -5.61 -0.98 -7.93
CA GLY A 64 -6.60 -2.05 -7.87
C GLY A 64 -7.85 -1.74 -7.06
N ASP A 65 -7.93 -0.63 -6.31
CA ASP A 65 -9.17 -0.23 -5.62
C ASP A 65 -10.33 -0.14 -6.62
N ASN A 66 -11.53 -0.54 -6.18
CA ASN A 66 -12.77 -0.33 -6.91
C ASN A 66 -13.46 0.89 -6.34
N VAL A 67 -13.38 2.01 -7.06
CA VAL A 67 -13.86 3.32 -6.60
C VAL A 67 -15.25 3.59 -7.15
N THR A 68 -16.22 3.74 -6.27
CA THR A 68 -17.54 4.33 -6.52
C THR A 68 -17.48 5.84 -6.34
N LEU A 69 -17.65 6.58 -7.42
CA LEU A 69 -17.86 8.02 -7.40
C LEU A 69 -19.36 8.33 -7.35
N ASN A 70 -19.76 9.14 -6.37
CA ASN A 70 -21.06 9.79 -6.30
C ASN A 70 -20.88 11.26 -6.75
N LEU A 71 -21.15 11.51 -8.02
CA LEU A 71 -20.95 12.79 -8.70
C LEU A 71 -22.25 13.58 -8.69
N THR A 72 -22.21 14.88 -8.41
CA THR A 72 -23.38 15.77 -8.51
C THR A 72 -22.99 17.10 -9.14
N SER A 73 -23.69 17.51 -10.20
CA SER A 73 -23.60 18.87 -10.76
C SER A 73 -24.43 19.85 -9.90
N LEU A 74 -23.87 21.03 -9.62
CA LEU A 74 -24.54 22.11 -8.88
C LEU A 74 -24.91 23.33 -9.73
N ASP A 75 -24.49 23.37 -10.99
CA ASP A 75 -24.77 24.49 -11.90
C ASP A 75 -25.73 24.11 -13.04
N GLY A 76 -26.21 22.86 -13.05
CA GLY A 76 -27.16 22.35 -14.05
C GLY A 76 -26.54 22.09 -15.42
N PHE A 77 -25.22 22.24 -15.58
CA PHE A 77 -24.52 21.84 -16.79
C PHE A 77 -24.16 20.36 -16.76
N SER A 78 -24.09 19.76 -17.96
CA SER A 78 -23.53 18.42 -18.11
C SER A 78 -22.02 18.48 -17.94
N HIS A 79 -21.48 17.64 -17.07
CA HIS A 79 -20.06 17.43 -16.86
C HIS A 79 -19.69 15.97 -17.12
N ARG A 80 -18.39 15.71 -17.18
CA ARG A 80 -17.83 14.38 -17.24
C ARG A 80 -16.52 14.35 -16.49
N TRP A 81 -16.44 13.51 -15.47
CA TRP A 81 -15.26 13.34 -14.65
C TRP A 81 -14.28 12.35 -15.30
N PHE A 82 -12.98 12.65 -15.28
CA PHE A 82 -11.93 11.71 -15.70
C PHE A 82 -10.61 11.95 -14.97
N ILE A 83 -9.72 10.95 -15.00
CA ILE A 83 -8.31 11.11 -14.58
C ILE A 83 -7.44 11.36 -15.82
N ASP A 84 -6.67 12.44 -15.80
CA ASP A 84 -5.73 12.84 -16.84
C ASP A 84 -4.35 12.26 -16.51
N TYR A 85 -4.07 11.04 -17.00
CA TYR A 85 -2.82 10.33 -16.71
C TYR A 85 -1.63 10.87 -17.50
N ASN A 86 -1.88 11.37 -18.71
CA ASN A 86 -0.84 11.83 -19.63
C ASN A 86 -0.67 13.36 -19.62
N GLY A 87 -1.53 14.10 -18.93
CA GLY A 87 -1.45 15.56 -18.78
C GLY A 87 -1.89 16.35 -20.02
N ASN A 88 -2.59 15.73 -20.98
CA ASN A 88 -3.01 16.38 -22.22
C ASN A 88 -4.35 17.13 -22.08
N ASN A 89 -5.00 17.03 -20.92
CA ASN A 89 -6.31 17.62 -20.61
C ASN A 89 -7.48 17.11 -21.47
N VAL A 90 -7.40 15.90 -22.00
CA VAL A 90 -8.45 15.28 -22.81
C VAL A 90 -8.67 13.86 -22.30
N SER A 91 -9.91 13.50 -21.97
CA SER A 91 -10.19 12.10 -21.63
C SER A 91 -9.91 11.19 -22.83
N GLY A 92 -9.14 10.13 -22.62
CA GLY A 92 -8.88 9.18 -23.70
C GLY A 92 -8.08 7.94 -23.31
N GLY A 93 -8.04 6.98 -24.23
CA GLY A 93 -7.27 5.75 -24.05
C GLY A 93 -7.74 4.93 -22.86
N SER A 94 -6.84 4.67 -21.91
CA SER A 94 -7.09 3.87 -20.70
C SER A 94 -7.43 4.72 -19.46
N GLU A 95 -7.75 6.00 -19.65
CA GLU A 95 -8.10 6.91 -18.56
C GLU A 95 -9.52 6.65 -18.05
N PRO A 96 -9.69 6.38 -16.73
CA PRO A 96 -11.02 6.25 -16.15
C PRO A 96 -11.84 7.50 -16.41
N THR A 97 -12.96 7.31 -17.11
CA THR A 97 -13.84 8.38 -17.56
C THR A 97 -15.29 8.01 -17.28
N SER A 98 -15.97 8.85 -16.51
CA SER A 98 -17.39 8.68 -16.20
C SER A 98 -18.30 8.92 -17.42
N PRO A 99 -19.55 8.44 -17.40
CA PRO A 99 -20.60 8.96 -18.26
C PRO A 99 -20.84 10.47 -18.02
N ASN A 100 -21.44 11.13 -19.01
CA ASN A 100 -21.92 12.51 -18.82
C ASN A 100 -23.00 12.57 -17.73
N PHE A 101 -22.94 13.60 -16.89
CA PHE A 101 -23.92 13.84 -15.83
C PHE A 101 -24.25 15.33 -15.69
N GLY A 102 -25.54 15.66 -15.62
CA GLY A 102 -26.04 17.00 -15.26
C GLY A 102 -26.78 17.04 -13.92
N THR A 103 -26.86 15.90 -13.24
CA THR A 103 -27.49 15.71 -11.91
C THR A 103 -26.64 14.69 -11.14
N ALA A 104 -27.22 13.95 -10.18
CA ALA A 104 -26.50 12.92 -9.45
C ALA A 104 -26.20 11.69 -10.34
N LEU A 105 -24.96 11.19 -10.29
CA LEU A 105 -24.50 9.99 -10.97
C LEU A 105 -23.63 9.14 -10.04
N LEU A 106 -23.94 7.85 -9.93
CA LEU A 106 -23.07 6.84 -9.33
C LEU A 106 -22.29 6.12 -10.44
N TRP A 107 -20.98 6.12 -10.35
CA TRP A 107 -20.12 5.48 -11.35
C TRP A 107 -18.92 4.79 -10.71
N ASN A 108 -18.60 3.59 -11.18
CA ASN A 108 -17.52 2.77 -10.64
C ASN A 108 -16.36 2.67 -11.64
N PHE A 109 -15.13 2.67 -11.13
CA PHE A 109 -13.96 2.30 -11.90
C PHE A 109 -12.93 1.57 -11.03
N THR A 110 -12.13 0.73 -11.67
CA THR A 110 -10.96 0.11 -11.02
C THR A 110 -9.74 1.00 -11.23
N VAL A 111 -9.01 1.27 -10.16
CA VAL A 111 -7.78 2.08 -10.22
C VAL A 111 -6.70 1.32 -10.98
N SER A 112 -6.20 1.94 -12.05
CA SER A 112 -5.16 1.38 -12.92
C SER A 112 -3.87 1.04 -12.16
N ASN A 113 -3.10 0.10 -12.70
CA ASN A 113 -1.79 -0.31 -12.16
C ASN A 113 -0.69 0.73 -12.47
N VAL A 114 -0.89 1.95 -11.98
CA VAL A 114 0.03 3.08 -12.10
C VAL A 114 0.13 3.76 -10.73
N THR A 115 1.28 4.35 -10.43
CA THR A 115 1.49 5.11 -9.20
C THR A 115 1.98 6.51 -9.52
N GLY A 116 1.51 7.50 -8.77
CA GLY A 116 1.87 8.89 -8.97
C GLY A 116 0.74 9.84 -8.57
N THR A 117 1.00 11.13 -8.77
CA THR A 117 -0.01 12.17 -8.62
C THR A 117 -0.44 12.64 -10.00
N TYR A 118 -1.73 12.56 -10.26
CA TYR A 118 -2.35 12.96 -11.52
C TYR A 118 -3.43 14.00 -11.26
N HIS A 119 -3.94 14.62 -12.32
CA HIS A 119 -5.12 15.46 -12.21
C HIS A 119 -6.38 14.65 -12.47
N TYR A 120 -7.40 14.86 -11.65
CA TYR A 120 -8.77 14.56 -12.06
C TYR A 120 -9.43 15.86 -12.53
N ARG A 121 -10.31 15.77 -13.53
CA ARG A 121 -10.83 16.93 -14.26
C ARG A 121 -12.27 16.73 -14.69
N SER A 122 -12.91 17.81 -15.18
CA SER A 122 -14.15 17.77 -15.95
C SER A 122 -13.89 18.05 -17.44
N ASP A 123 -14.46 17.27 -18.36
CA ASP A 123 -14.47 17.56 -19.81
C ASP A 123 -15.88 17.50 -20.43
N ARG A 124 -16.69 18.51 -20.14
CA ARG A 124 -18.03 18.68 -20.73
C ARG A 124 -18.12 18.43 -22.24
N THR A 125 -17.11 18.80 -23.02
CA THR A 125 -17.12 18.75 -24.50
C THR A 125 -16.25 17.64 -25.09
N ALA A 126 -15.80 16.65 -24.31
CA ALA A 126 -14.81 15.68 -24.78
C ALA A 126 -13.52 16.32 -25.33
N GLY A 127 -13.06 17.37 -24.66
CA GLY A 127 -11.91 18.19 -25.04
C GLY A 127 -11.82 19.46 -24.20
N PRO A 128 -10.82 20.34 -24.46
CA PRO A 128 -10.56 21.48 -23.61
C PRO A 128 -11.64 22.57 -23.71
N GLY A 129 -12.61 22.49 -22.80
CA GLY A 129 -13.59 23.54 -22.53
C GLY A 129 -13.24 24.32 -21.27
N ASP A 130 -14.07 25.32 -20.96
CA ASP A 130 -13.90 26.20 -19.80
C ASP A 130 -13.89 25.47 -18.44
N ASP A 131 -14.38 24.23 -18.39
CA ASP A 131 -14.37 23.40 -17.20
C ASP A 131 -12.95 23.02 -16.77
N LEU A 132 -12.00 22.88 -17.70
CA LEU A 132 -10.66 22.35 -17.37
C LEU A 132 -9.84 23.25 -16.44
N THR A 133 -10.07 24.57 -16.52
CA THR A 133 -9.30 25.56 -15.74
C THR A 133 -9.78 25.67 -14.30
N THR A 134 -11.04 25.31 -14.05
CA THR A 134 -11.70 25.46 -12.73
C THR A 134 -12.04 24.11 -12.10
N MET A 135 -12.56 23.17 -12.88
CA MET A 135 -12.98 21.85 -12.41
C MET A 135 -11.85 20.83 -12.52
N TRP A 136 -10.79 21.02 -11.72
CA TRP A 136 -9.70 20.06 -11.59
C TRP A 136 -9.22 19.91 -10.14
N GLY A 137 -8.57 18.80 -9.83
CA GLY A 137 -7.87 18.59 -8.56
C GLY A 137 -6.86 17.46 -8.65
N ASN A 138 -6.14 17.20 -7.55
CA ASN A 138 -5.10 16.17 -7.52
C ASN A 138 -5.64 14.82 -7.04
N ILE A 139 -5.25 13.75 -7.70
CA ILE A 139 -5.45 12.37 -7.25
C ILE A 139 -4.10 11.66 -7.13
N THR A 140 -3.80 11.18 -5.93
CA THR A 140 -2.59 10.39 -5.66
C THR A 140 -2.95 8.91 -5.68
N ILE A 141 -2.26 8.15 -6.53
CA ILE A 141 -2.38 6.70 -6.63
C ILE A 141 -1.12 6.07 -6.02
N SER A 142 -1.31 5.32 -4.93
CA SER A 142 -0.24 4.62 -4.23
C SER A 142 -0.35 3.09 -4.41
N ALA A 143 0.74 2.36 -4.24
CA ALA A 143 0.73 0.90 -4.38
C ALA A 143 -0.13 0.20 -3.31
N SER A 144 -0.12 0.72 -2.07
CA SER A 144 -0.91 0.18 -0.96
C SER A 144 -1.13 1.23 0.13
N PRO A 145 -2.18 1.08 0.96
CA PRO A 145 -2.32 1.87 2.17
C PRO A 145 -1.10 1.72 3.08
N PRO A 146 -0.76 2.76 3.87
CA PRO A 146 0.26 2.61 4.90
C PRO A 146 -0.18 1.55 5.91
N SER A 147 0.60 0.47 6.01
CA SER A 147 0.38 -0.58 7.01
C SER A 147 0.93 -0.12 8.36
N ASN A 148 0.08 -0.04 9.39
CA ASN A 148 0.54 0.19 10.76
C ASN A 148 1.38 -1.02 11.23
N PRO A 149 2.66 -0.85 11.57
CA PRO A 149 3.52 -1.95 11.99
C PRO A 149 3.17 -2.52 13.38
N LEU A 150 2.26 -1.87 14.11
CA LEU A 150 1.87 -2.23 15.48
C LEU A 150 0.53 -2.98 15.59
N LEU A 151 -0.22 -3.14 14.49
CA LEU A 151 -1.45 -3.91 14.48
C LEU A 151 -1.15 -5.38 14.15
N PRO A 152 -1.67 -6.37 14.90
CA PRO A 152 -1.59 -7.77 14.51
C PRO A 152 -2.41 -7.94 13.22
N GLY A 153 -1.70 -8.01 12.09
CA GLY A 153 -2.28 -7.91 10.74
C GLY A 153 -1.46 -7.03 9.79
N GLY A 154 -0.57 -6.18 10.31
CA GLY A 154 0.50 -5.54 9.54
C GLY A 154 1.59 -6.57 9.25
N GLY A 155 1.85 -6.82 7.96
CA GLY A 155 2.64 -7.94 7.43
C GLY A 155 3.77 -8.44 8.33
N ASN A 156 3.61 -9.68 8.78
CA ASN A 156 4.59 -10.72 9.18
C ASN A 156 5.68 -10.37 10.20
N THR A 157 5.97 -9.10 10.43
CA THR A 157 7.16 -8.58 11.12
C THR A 157 7.09 -8.88 12.61
N VAL A 158 5.92 -8.77 13.24
CA VAL A 158 5.76 -9.10 14.66
C VAL A 158 5.93 -10.60 14.91
N LEU A 159 5.37 -11.46 14.07
CA LEU A 159 5.54 -12.93 14.18
C LEU A 159 6.99 -13.35 13.89
N ILE A 160 7.65 -12.68 12.94
CA ILE A 160 9.07 -12.92 12.63
C ILE A 160 9.96 -12.48 13.79
N VAL A 161 9.76 -11.28 14.36
CA VAL A 161 10.55 -10.80 15.51
C VAL A 161 10.33 -11.67 16.74
N ALA A 162 9.08 -12.05 17.04
CA ALA A 162 8.77 -12.98 18.12
C ALA A 162 9.40 -14.36 17.89
N GLY A 163 9.32 -14.90 16.67
CA GLY A 163 9.93 -16.18 16.31
C GLY A 163 11.46 -16.17 16.40
N VAL A 164 12.11 -15.10 15.94
CA VAL A 164 13.58 -14.93 16.02
C VAL A 164 14.04 -14.84 17.47
N LEU A 165 13.34 -14.08 18.31
CA LEU A 165 13.67 -13.99 19.74
C LEU A 165 13.56 -15.34 20.45
N ILE A 166 12.54 -16.13 20.13
CA ILE A 166 12.36 -17.48 20.69
C ILE A 166 13.50 -18.41 20.23
N ILE A 167 13.86 -18.39 18.94
CA ILE A 167 14.96 -19.22 18.40
C ILE A 167 16.30 -18.84 19.05
N VAL A 168 16.60 -17.54 19.17
CA VAL A 168 17.82 -17.06 19.83
C VAL A 168 17.86 -17.50 21.31
N ALA A 169 16.75 -17.41 22.02
CA ALA A 169 16.66 -17.85 23.41
C ALA A 169 16.90 -19.36 23.55
N VAL A 170 16.31 -20.18 22.67
CA VAL A 170 16.52 -21.65 22.66
C VAL A 170 17.98 -22.01 22.38
N ILE A 171 18.61 -21.33 21.41
CA ILE A 171 20.03 -21.56 21.08
C ILE A 171 20.93 -21.14 22.25
N ALA A 172 20.67 -19.99 22.87
CA ALA A 172 21.42 -19.52 24.04
C ALA A 172 21.27 -20.51 25.21
N PHE A 173 20.07 -21.03 25.44
CA PHE A 173 19.79 -21.99 26.50
C PHE A 173 20.49 -23.33 26.26
N ALA A 174 20.45 -23.86 25.02
CA ALA A 174 21.15 -25.08 24.65
C ALA A 174 22.68 -24.93 24.79
N ALA A 175 23.24 -23.81 24.34
CA ALA A 175 24.66 -23.51 24.49
C ALA A 175 25.09 -23.38 25.96
N PHE A 176 24.27 -22.76 26.79
CA PHE A 176 24.49 -22.69 28.24
C PHE A 176 24.49 -24.07 28.89
N PHE A 177 23.52 -24.92 28.54
CA PHE A 177 23.39 -26.26 29.10
C PHE A 177 24.54 -27.18 28.69
N TRP A 178 24.99 -27.12 27.42
CA TRP A 178 26.15 -27.87 26.93
C TRP A 178 27.47 -27.42 27.59
N ARG A 179 27.66 -26.12 27.83
CA ARG A 179 28.82 -25.63 28.60
C ARG A 179 28.84 -26.16 30.03
N ARG A 180 27.66 -26.38 30.64
CA ARG A 180 27.55 -26.89 32.01
C ARG A 180 27.82 -28.39 32.11
N MET A 181 27.43 -29.17 31.09
CA MET A 181 27.66 -30.63 31.06
C MET A 181 29.09 -31.04 30.67
N GLY A 182 29.88 -30.12 30.10
CA GLY A 182 31.28 -30.39 29.71
C GLY A 182 32.29 -30.49 30.86
N LYS A 183 31.90 -30.17 32.10
CA LYS A 183 32.76 -30.33 33.28
C LYS A 183 32.49 -31.68 33.95
N ARG A 184 33.05 -32.76 33.40
CA ARG A 184 33.13 -34.05 34.11
C ARG A 184 34.36 -34.02 35.01
N GLU A 185 34.14 -34.15 36.32
CA GLU A 185 35.21 -34.32 37.30
C GLU A 185 35.99 -35.60 36.99
N THR A 186 37.31 -35.48 36.85
CA THR A 186 38.21 -36.64 36.66
C THR A 186 38.22 -37.49 37.93
N PRO A 187 38.06 -38.82 37.85
CA PRO A 187 38.13 -39.70 39.02
C PRO A 187 39.51 -39.61 39.70
N PRO A 188 39.59 -39.69 41.04
CA PRO A 188 40.85 -39.61 41.76
C PRO A 188 41.78 -40.79 41.41
N PRO A 189 43.10 -40.56 41.36
CA PRO A 189 44.06 -41.57 40.96
C PRO A 189 44.11 -42.75 41.97
N PRO A 190 44.35 -43.98 41.49
CA PRO A 190 44.41 -45.16 42.35
C PRO A 190 45.63 -45.12 43.30
N PRO A 191 45.52 -45.71 44.50
CA PRO A 191 46.57 -45.65 45.52
C PRO A 191 47.82 -46.45 45.10
N PRO A 192 49.02 -46.00 45.52
CA PRO A 192 50.28 -46.61 45.13
C PRO A 192 50.50 -47.98 45.78
N SER A 193 51.10 -48.90 45.02
CA SER A 193 51.63 -50.19 45.48
C SER A 193 53.13 -50.26 45.19
#